data_AF-A0A430S611-F1
#
_entry.id   AF-A0A430S611-F1
#
_cell.length_a   1.000
_cell.length_b   1.000
_cell.length_c   1.000
_cell.angle_alpha   90.00
_cell.angle_beta   90.00
_cell.angle_gamma   90.00
#
_symmetry.space_group_name_H-M   'P 1'
#
loop_
_entity.id
_entity.type
_entity.pdbx_description
1 polymer ?
#
loop_
_entity_poly.entity_id
_entity_poly.type
_entity_poly.pdbx_seq_one_letter_code
_entity_poly.pdbx_strand_id
1 'polypeptide(L)'
;MNKLVTLIALGLALGLAWAEPLPKRTFWEAAQLAQRHLKAATPPEEISLSWKKGRPVYGVDLARGAYLVQVYVDGQSGNILGLKPLKERALGARAWLKGPPALPLAEAIARAQKALGTQKPPAEVAYQIVGGRPTLLVDLSQQVVLDAQTGQVLAVRPLGR
;
A
#
# COMPACT_ATOMS: atom_id res chain seq x y z
N MET A 1 52.13 4.31 -35.94
CA MET A 1 51.29 4.99 -34.92
C MET A 1 49.95 5.33 -35.53
N ASN A 2 48.91 5.38 -34.69
CA ASN A 2 47.50 5.70 -34.94
C ASN A 2 46.62 4.60 -35.56
N LYS A 3 46.07 3.76 -34.67
CA LYS A 3 44.80 3.07 -34.90
C LYS A 3 43.66 4.05 -34.56
N LEU A 4 42.87 4.43 -35.56
CA LEU A 4 41.50 4.89 -35.36
C LEU A 4 40.64 3.66 -35.08
N VAL A 5 40.01 3.60 -33.91
CA VAL A 5 38.88 2.70 -33.65
C VAL A 5 37.75 3.55 -33.10
N THR A 6 36.85 3.92 -34.00
CA THR A 6 35.47 4.25 -33.65
C THR A 6 34.64 3.07 -34.14
N LEU A 7 34.07 2.31 -33.20
CA LEU A 7 32.92 1.44 -33.48
C LEU A 7 32.02 1.43 -32.25
N ILE A 8 30.86 2.01 -32.48
CA ILE A 8 29.70 2.09 -31.61
C ILE A 8 29.17 0.67 -31.40
N ALA A 9 28.95 0.28 -30.14
CA ALA A 9 28.09 -0.85 -29.81
C ALA A 9 27.05 -0.41 -28.77
N LEU A 10 25.86 -0.19 -29.31
CA LEU A 10 24.56 -0.13 -28.66
C LEU A 10 24.42 -1.10 -27.47
N GLY A 11 24.10 -0.56 -26.30
CA GLY A 11 23.63 -1.31 -25.14
C GLY A 11 22.32 -0.72 -24.64
N LEU A 12 21.22 -1.10 -25.31
CA LEU A 12 19.85 -0.86 -24.87
C LEU A 12 19.63 -1.41 -23.45
N ALA A 13 19.35 -0.53 -22.51
CA ALA A 13 18.41 -0.80 -21.43
C ALA A 13 17.55 0.45 -21.23
N LEU A 14 16.59 0.61 -22.14
CA LEU A 14 15.32 1.31 -21.89
C LEU A 14 14.57 0.56 -20.79
N GLY A 15 15.08 0.61 -19.57
CA GLY A 15 14.29 0.43 -18.38
C GLY A 15 13.81 1.82 -17.98
N LEU A 16 12.60 2.20 -18.38
CA LEU A 16 11.87 3.24 -17.66
C LEU A 16 11.76 2.73 -16.21
N ALA A 17 12.76 3.05 -15.40
CA ALA A 17 12.73 2.86 -13.97
C ALA A 17 11.67 3.83 -13.45
N TRP A 18 10.43 3.37 -13.43
CA TRP A 18 9.34 4.04 -12.75
C TRP A 18 9.67 4.00 -11.26
N ALA A 19 10.35 5.04 -10.78
CA ALA A 19 10.50 5.32 -9.37
C ALA A 19 9.27 6.13 -8.92
N GLU A 20 8.09 5.51 -8.91
CA GLU A 20 7.03 6.06 -8.08
C GLU A 20 7.57 6.07 -6.66
N PRO A 21 7.74 7.25 -6.03
CA PRO A 21 8.45 7.32 -4.78
C PRO A 21 7.66 6.54 -3.74
N LEU A 22 8.36 5.67 -3.01
CA LEU A 22 7.81 5.10 -1.80
C LEU A 22 7.33 6.25 -0.89
N PRO A 23 6.21 6.06 -0.17
CA PRO A 23 5.76 7.06 0.77
C PRO A 23 6.81 7.29 1.85
N LYS A 24 6.97 8.55 2.27
CA LYS A 24 7.78 8.90 3.45
C LYS A 24 7.08 8.53 4.75
N ARG A 25 5.75 8.44 4.71
CA ARG A 25 4.91 8.00 5.82
C ARG A 25 4.65 6.51 5.70
N THR A 26 4.63 5.81 6.82
CA THR A 26 4.18 4.42 6.94
C THR A 26 2.66 4.33 6.98
N PHE A 27 2.11 3.11 6.82
CA PHE A 27 0.69 2.83 7.04
C PHE A 27 0.21 3.34 8.41
N TRP A 28 0.98 3.08 9.45
CA TRP A 28 0.56 3.38 10.82
C TRP A 28 0.63 4.87 11.15
N GLU A 29 1.62 5.59 10.62
CA GLU A 29 1.64 7.06 10.73
C GLU A 29 0.44 7.70 10.02
N ALA A 30 0.07 7.20 8.84
CA ALA A 30 -1.11 7.67 8.12
C ALA A 30 -2.40 7.41 8.92
N ALA A 31 -2.53 6.21 9.52
CA ALA A 31 -3.67 5.89 10.39
C ALA A 31 -3.74 6.83 11.61
N GLN A 32 -2.63 7.08 12.28
CA GLN A 32 -2.58 8.00 13.42
C GLN A 32 -2.94 9.43 13.02
N LEU A 33 -2.49 9.90 11.85
CA LEU A 33 -2.85 11.21 11.31
C LEU A 33 -4.36 11.30 11.04
N ALA A 34 -4.94 10.29 10.40
CA ALA A 34 -6.36 10.20 10.11
C ALA A 34 -7.21 10.14 11.39
N GLN A 35 -6.81 9.33 12.37
CA GLN A 35 -7.48 9.22 13.67
C GLN A 35 -7.49 10.56 14.42
N ARG A 36 -6.33 11.26 14.46
CA ARG A 36 -6.24 12.60 15.05
C ARG A 36 -7.15 13.59 14.35
N HIS A 37 -7.17 13.58 13.02
CA HIS A 37 -8.02 14.48 12.23
C HIS A 37 -9.52 14.26 12.51
N LEU A 38 -9.95 13.00 12.60
CA LEU A 38 -11.34 12.65 12.89
C LEU A 38 -11.71 12.63 14.37
N LYS A 39 -10.72 12.78 15.27
CA LYS A 39 -10.87 12.50 16.71
C LYS A 39 -11.43 11.09 16.96
N ALA A 40 -11.06 10.14 16.10
CA ALA A 40 -11.48 8.75 16.21
C ALA A 40 -10.63 8.01 17.25
N ALA A 41 -11.28 7.44 18.26
CA ALA A 41 -10.61 6.63 19.30
C ALA A 41 -10.52 5.14 18.92
N THR A 42 -11.21 4.71 17.86
CA THR A 42 -11.22 3.32 17.41
C THR A 42 -10.05 3.03 16.48
N PRO A 43 -9.55 1.79 16.42
CA PRO A 43 -8.57 1.39 15.43
C PRO A 43 -9.11 1.55 13.98
N PRO A 44 -8.22 1.67 12.98
CA PRO A 44 -8.61 1.57 11.58
C PRO A 44 -9.15 0.17 11.27
N GLU A 45 -10.03 0.05 10.28
CA GLU A 45 -10.51 -1.25 9.77
C GLU A 45 -9.71 -1.70 8.56
N GLU A 46 -9.28 -0.73 7.75
CA GLU A 46 -8.39 -0.93 6.61
C GLU A 46 -7.49 0.28 6.42
N ILE A 47 -6.27 0.06 5.92
CA ILE A 47 -5.40 1.12 5.42
C ILE A 47 -4.91 0.71 4.03
N SER A 48 -5.32 1.44 2.98
CA SER A 48 -4.86 1.22 1.61
C SER A 48 -3.87 2.31 1.19
N LEU A 49 -2.94 1.95 0.31
CA LEU A 49 -1.98 2.85 -0.32
C LEU A 49 -2.09 2.69 -1.84
N SER A 50 -2.39 3.78 -2.53
CA SER A 50 -2.44 3.84 -3.99
C SER A 50 -1.61 5.01 -4.52
N TRP A 51 -1.25 5.00 -5.81
CA TRP A 51 -0.52 6.08 -6.45
C TRP A 51 -1.44 6.89 -7.37
N LYS A 52 -1.81 8.10 -6.93
CA LYS A 52 -2.66 9.02 -7.70
C LYS A 52 -1.80 10.03 -8.44
N LYS A 53 -1.65 9.84 -9.76
CA LYS A 53 -0.77 10.65 -10.63
C LYS A 53 0.69 10.62 -10.13
N GLY A 54 1.19 9.42 -9.81
CA GLY A 54 2.55 9.21 -9.29
C GLY A 54 2.77 9.63 -7.83
N ARG A 55 1.73 10.06 -7.11
CA ARG A 55 1.84 10.44 -5.69
C ARG A 55 1.23 9.38 -4.79
N PRO A 56 1.94 8.89 -3.76
CA PRO A 56 1.38 7.94 -2.82
C PRO A 56 0.29 8.61 -1.98
N VAL A 57 -0.88 7.98 -1.92
CA VAL A 57 -2.04 8.43 -1.15
C VAL A 57 -2.57 7.26 -0.34
N TYR A 58 -2.64 7.45 0.96
CA TYR A 58 -3.29 6.51 1.86
C TYR A 58 -4.81 6.75 1.91
N GLY A 59 -5.61 5.69 1.87
CA GLY A 59 -6.98 5.68 2.35
C GLY A 59 -7.04 4.96 3.70
N VAL A 60 -7.53 5.64 4.73
CA VAL A 60 -7.66 5.07 6.08
C VAL A 60 -9.14 4.96 6.43
N ASP A 61 -9.64 3.74 6.59
CA ASP A 61 -11.04 3.49 6.92
C ASP A 61 -11.23 3.49 8.43
N LEU A 62 -12.02 4.45 8.92
CA LEU A 62 -12.27 4.69 10.33
C LEU A 62 -13.77 4.71 10.61
N ALA A 63 -14.13 4.26 11.81
CA ALA A 63 -15.50 4.34 12.29
C ALA A 63 -15.92 5.79 12.56
N ARG A 64 -17.09 6.19 12.05
CA ARG A 64 -17.78 7.43 12.41
C ARG A 64 -19.24 7.14 12.69
N GLY A 65 -19.54 6.87 13.96
CA GLY A 65 -20.85 6.35 14.36
C GLY A 65 -21.02 4.92 13.85
N ALA A 66 -22.13 4.63 13.19
CA ALA A 66 -22.47 3.29 12.73
C ALA A 66 -21.88 2.89 11.36
N TYR A 67 -21.15 3.80 10.71
CA TYR A 67 -20.64 3.63 9.35
C TYR A 67 -19.16 4.01 9.27
N LEU A 68 -18.51 3.55 8.20
CA LEU A 68 -17.14 3.91 7.90
C LEU A 68 -17.04 5.28 7.20
N VAL A 69 -15.90 5.93 7.41
CA VAL A 69 -15.42 7.06 6.62
C VAL A 69 -13.97 6.79 6.23
N GLN A 70 -13.66 6.96 4.96
CA GLN A 70 -12.30 6.90 4.46
C GLN A 70 -11.66 8.28 4.54
N VAL A 71 -10.52 8.39 5.21
CA VAL A 71 -9.70 9.60 5.26
C VAL A 71 -8.54 9.44 4.30
N TYR A 72 -8.35 10.41 3.40
CA TYR A 72 -7.21 10.42 2.50
C TYR A 72 -6.04 11.18 3.08
N VAL A 73 -4.88 10.55 3.16
CA VAL A 73 -3.64 11.14 3.68
C VAL A 73 -2.57 11.10 2.60
N ASP A 74 -1.93 12.24 2.35
CA ASP A 74 -0.79 12.33 1.45
C ASP A 74 0.41 11.55 2.01
N GLY A 75 0.92 10.57 1.29
CA GLY A 75 1.99 9.68 1.76
C GLY A 75 3.36 10.33 1.83
N GLN A 76 3.54 11.54 1.29
CA GLN A 76 4.80 12.29 1.34
C GLN A 76 4.82 13.27 2.52
N SER A 77 3.81 14.12 2.62
CA SER A 77 3.70 15.19 3.62
C SER A 77 3.01 14.73 4.91
N GLY A 78 2.02 13.84 4.81
CA GLY A 78 1.08 13.52 5.88
C GLY A 78 -0.15 14.44 5.93
N ASN A 79 -0.32 15.33 4.94
CA ASN A 79 -1.48 16.22 4.87
C ASN A 79 -2.77 15.44 4.63
N ILE A 80 -3.87 15.86 5.26
CA ILE A 80 -5.19 15.32 4.98
C ILE A 80 -5.68 15.92 3.65
N LEU A 81 -6.00 15.04 2.70
CA LEU A 81 -6.43 15.42 1.35
C LEU A 81 -7.96 15.49 1.22
N GLY A 82 -8.69 14.84 2.11
CA GLY A 82 -10.14 14.83 2.10
C GLY A 82 -10.72 13.62 2.83
N LEU A 83 -12.04 13.53 2.83
CA LEU A 83 -12.78 12.44 3.45
C LEU A 83 -13.89 11.96 2.51
N LYS A 84 -14.22 10.67 2.59
CA LYS A 84 -15.32 10.06 1.84
C LYS A 84 -16.13 9.17 2.78
N PRO A 85 -17.42 9.48 3.03
CA PRO A 85 -18.32 8.55 3.70
C PRO A 85 -18.43 7.25 2.90
N LEU A 86 -18.39 6.13 3.62
CA LEU A 86 -18.56 4.79 3.07
C LEU A 86 -19.94 4.24 3.47
N LYS A 87 -20.47 3.28 2.71
CA LYS A 87 -21.79 2.68 2.98
C LYS A 87 -21.70 1.50 3.97
N GLU A 88 -20.50 1.00 4.13
CA GLU A 88 -20.10 -0.12 4.96
C GLU A 88 -20.30 0.20 6.45
N ARG A 89 -20.77 -0.80 7.21
CA ARG A 89 -20.95 -0.68 8.66
C ARG A 89 -19.59 -0.75 9.34
N ALA A 90 -19.37 0.15 10.30
CA ALA A 90 -18.16 0.11 11.10
C ALA A 90 -18.24 -0.99 12.18
N LEU A 91 -17.15 -1.72 12.34
CA LEU A 91 -16.86 -2.54 13.52
C LEU A 91 -16.51 -1.68 14.74
N GLY A 92 -15.96 -0.48 14.53
CA GLY A 92 -15.63 0.46 15.60
C GLY A 92 -14.59 -0.10 16.57
N ALA A 93 -14.90 -0.15 17.87
CA ALA A 93 -13.98 -0.70 18.89
C ALA A 93 -13.66 -2.19 18.69
N ARG A 94 -14.46 -2.90 17.86
CA ARG A 94 -14.24 -4.31 17.51
C ARG A 94 -13.27 -4.48 16.34
N ALA A 95 -12.80 -3.40 15.72
CA ALA A 95 -11.78 -3.46 14.68
C ALA A 95 -10.50 -4.16 15.18
N TRP A 96 -9.90 -4.98 14.30
CA TRP A 96 -8.82 -5.88 14.68
C TRP A 96 -7.42 -5.38 14.30
N LEU A 97 -7.28 -4.35 13.47
CA LEU A 97 -5.97 -3.73 13.17
C LEU A 97 -5.50 -2.88 14.36
N LYS A 98 -4.80 -3.49 15.30
CA LYS A 98 -4.35 -2.84 16.55
C LYS A 98 -2.90 -2.32 16.50
N GLY A 99 -2.19 -2.54 15.40
CA GLY A 99 -0.80 -2.14 15.26
C GLY A 99 -0.31 -2.15 13.81
N PRO A 100 0.90 -1.64 13.57
CA PRO A 100 1.52 -1.66 12.24
C PRO A 100 1.72 -3.09 11.73
N PRO A 101 1.80 -3.30 10.41
CA PRO A 101 2.36 -4.53 9.88
C PRO A 101 3.83 -4.63 10.33
N ALA A 102 4.29 -5.84 10.68
CA ALA A 102 5.71 -6.04 10.98
C ALA A 102 6.56 -6.07 9.70
N LEU A 103 5.96 -6.48 8.58
CA LEU A 103 6.60 -6.48 7.27
C LEU A 103 6.67 -5.05 6.70
N PRO A 104 7.86 -4.48 6.44
CA PRO A 104 7.99 -3.17 5.81
C PRO A 104 7.39 -3.15 4.40
N LEU A 105 6.80 -2.01 4.00
CA LEU A 105 6.14 -1.86 2.70
C LEU A 105 7.03 -2.25 1.51
N ALA A 106 8.28 -1.77 1.48
CA ALA A 106 9.21 -2.06 0.39
C ALA A 106 9.47 -3.57 0.26
N GLU A 107 9.57 -4.27 1.39
CA GLU A 107 9.78 -5.71 1.42
C GLU A 107 8.52 -6.48 0.99
N ALA A 108 7.34 -6.01 1.41
CA ALA A 108 6.06 -6.56 0.95
C ALA A 108 5.92 -6.50 -0.57
N ILE A 109 6.22 -5.34 -1.16
CA ILE A 109 6.19 -5.13 -2.61
C ILE A 109 7.19 -6.06 -3.30
N ALA A 110 8.43 -6.13 -2.82
CA ALA A 110 9.46 -6.99 -3.40
C ALA A 110 9.08 -8.48 -3.36
N ARG A 111 8.47 -8.94 -2.25
CA ARG A 111 7.98 -10.33 -2.11
C ARG A 111 6.84 -10.63 -3.08
N ALA A 112 5.89 -9.72 -3.22
CA ALA A 112 4.79 -9.86 -4.17
C ALA A 112 5.26 -9.87 -5.63
N GLN A 113 6.17 -8.97 -5.97
CA GLN A 113 6.84 -8.90 -7.27
C GLN A 113 7.57 -10.21 -7.60
N LYS A 114 8.33 -10.74 -6.64
CA LYS A 114 9.00 -12.06 -6.77
C LYS A 114 8.00 -13.18 -6.98
N ALA A 115 6.90 -13.21 -6.22
CA ALA A 115 5.87 -14.26 -6.33
C ALA A 115 5.21 -14.31 -7.71
N LEU A 116 5.11 -13.17 -8.40
CA LEU A 116 4.52 -13.08 -9.75
C LEU A 116 5.55 -13.01 -10.89
N GLY A 117 6.85 -13.03 -10.58
CA GLY A 117 7.91 -12.85 -11.59
C GLY A 117 7.82 -11.52 -12.33
N THR A 118 7.40 -10.44 -11.65
CA THR A 118 7.22 -9.11 -12.24
C THR A 118 8.04 -8.07 -11.49
N GLN A 119 8.38 -6.97 -12.17
CA GLN A 119 8.97 -5.77 -11.55
C GLN A 119 8.04 -4.56 -11.63
N LYS A 120 6.80 -4.76 -12.11
CA LYS A 120 5.82 -3.68 -12.19
C LYS A 120 5.48 -3.18 -10.77
N PRO A 121 5.24 -1.87 -10.59
CA PRO A 121 4.75 -1.36 -9.32
C PRO A 121 3.34 -1.87 -9.06
N PRO A 122 2.94 -2.01 -7.78
CA PRO A 122 1.57 -2.32 -7.44
C PRO A 122 0.65 -1.12 -7.76
N ALA A 123 -0.57 -1.41 -8.19
CA ALA A 123 -1.64 -0.42 -8.26
C ALA A 123 -2.09 0.02 -6.86
N GLU A 124 -2.12 -0.92 -5.92
CA GLU A 124 -2.51 -0.70 -4.54
C GLU A 124 -1.79 -1.67 -3.58
N VAL A 125 -1.58 -1.22 -2.34
CA VAL A 125 -1.21 -2.08 -1.22
C VAL A 125 -2.18 -1.81 -0.07
N ALA A 126 -2.95 -2.81 0.36
CA ALA A 126 -3.87 -2.69 1.48
C ALA A 126 -3.41 -3.49 2.69
N TYR A 127 -3.53 -2.91 3.89
CA TYR A 127 -3.32 -3.58 5.18
C TYR A 127 -4.67 -3.72 5.88
N GLN A 128 -5.10 -4.97 6.09
CA GLN A 128 -6.40 -5.31 6.66
C GLN A 128 -6.37 -6.66 7.38
N ILE A 129 -7.50 -7.04 7.96
CA ILE A 129 -7.64 -8.32 8.66
C ILE A 129 -8.50 -9.26 7.81
N VAL A 130 -7.89 -10.32 7.29
CA VAL A 130 -8.57 -11.34 6.48
C VAL A 130 -8.66 -12.63 7.29
N GLY A 131 -9.87 -13.12 7.54
CA GLY A 131 -10.07 -14.36 8.32
C GLY A 131 -9.46 -14.32 9.73
N GLY A 132 -9.44 -13.15 10.38
CA GLY A 132 -8.83 -12.95 11.70
C GLY A 132 -7.31 -12.75 11.69
N ARG A 133 -6.68 -12.68 10.51
CA ARG A 133 -5.23 -12.53 10.34
C ARG A 133 -4.85 -11.17 9.75
N PRO A 134 -3.89 -10.44 10.35
CA PRO A 134 -3.30 -9.24 9.75
C PRO A 134 -2.62 -9.59 8.42
N THR A 135 -3.05 -8.95 7.34
CA THR A 135 -2.71 -9.31 5.97
C THR A 135 -2.38 -8.07 5.15
N LEU A 136 -1.33 -8.16 4.34
CA LEU A 136 -1.03 -7.20 3.28
C LEU A 136 -1.51 -7.76 1.95
N LEU A 137 -2.37 -7.02 1.26
CA LEU A 137 -2.84 -7.31 -0.09
C LEU A 137 -2.06 -6.42 -1.06
N VAL A 138 -1.32 -7.01 -1.98
CA VAL A 138 -0.50 -6.28 -2.96
C VAL A 138 -1.07 -6.50 -4.34
N ASP A 139 -1.68 -5.46 -4.91
CA ASP A 139 -2.37 -5.53 -6.20
C ASP A 139 -1.41 -5.21 -7.34
N LEU A 140 -1.00 -6.25 -8.07
CA LEU A 140 -0.19 -6.17 -9.28
C LEU A 140 -1.08 -6.54 -10.49
N SER A 141 -0.60 -7.37 -11.42
CA SER A 141 -1.47 -8.03 -12.41
C SER A 141 -2.44 -9.04 -11.77
N GLN A 142 -2.09 -9.49 -10.56
CA GLN A 142 -2.88 -10.33 -9.66
C GLN A 142 -2.66 -9.80 -8.25
N GLN A 143 -3.57 -10.12 -7.33
CA GLN A 143 -3.38 -9.79 -5.93
C GLN A 143 -2.53 -10.87 -5.26
N VAL A 144 -1.42 -10.46 -4.65
CA VAL A 144 -0.63 -11.30 -3.74
C VAL A 144 -1.05 -11.01 -2.31
N VAL A 145 -1.43 -12.06 -1.59
CA VAL A 145 -1.85 -11.99 -0.19
C VAL A 145 -0.67 -12.40 0.68
N LEU A 146 -0.19 -11.50 1.52
CA LEU A 146 0.95 -11.71 2.41
C LEU A 146 0.49 -11.68 3.87
N ASP A 147 1.00 -12.59 4.68
CA ASP A 147 0.91 -12.46 6.14
C ASP A 147 1.68 -11.21 6.58
N ALA A 148 1.01 -10.28 7.26
CA ALA A 148 1.61 -8.98 7.57
C ALA A 148 2.65 -9.05 8.70
N GLN A 149 2.77 -10.20 9.39
CA GLN A 149 3.73 -10.41 10.47
C GLN A 149 4.99 -11.11 9.98
N THR A 150 4.84 -12.12 9.13
CA THR A 150 5.92 -13.01 8.67
C THR A 150 6.37 -12.73 7.25
N GLY A 151 5.55 -12.04 6.44
CA GLY A 151 5.75 -11.87 5.01
C GLY A 151 5.67 -13.16 4.20
N GLN A 152 5.05 -14.20 4.76
CA GLN A 152 4.72 -15.42 4.02
C GLN A 152 3.67 -15.09 2.95
N VAL A 153 3.86 -15.59 1.72
CA VAL A 153 2.81 -15.58 0.69
C VAL A 153 1.75 -16.60 1.06
N LEU A 154 0.53 -16.11 1.31
CA LEU A 154 -0.62 -16.93 1.69
C LEU A 154 -1.43 -17.35 0.46
N ALA A 155 -1.54 -16.48 -0.53
CA ALA A 155 -2.27 -16.75 -1.76
C ALA A 155 -1.84 -15.81 -2.89
N VAL A 156 -2.15 -16.23 -4.12
CA VAL A 156 -2.17 -15.38 -5.31
C VAL A 156 -3.55 -15.55 -5.94
N ARG A 157 -4.27 -14.45 -6.17
CA ARG A 157 -5.66 -14.49 -6.69
C ARG A 157 -5.92 -13.40 -7.74
N PRO A 158 -6.96 -13.55 -8.58
CA PRO A 158 -7.41 -12.48 -9.45
C PRO A 158 -7.76 -11.21 -8.64
N LEU A 159 -7.57 -10.04 -9.23
CA LEU A 159 -8.00 -8.77 -8.63
C LEU A 159 -9.52 -8.77 -8.42
N GLY A 160 -10.00 -8.24 -7.29
CA GLY A 160 -11.42 -7.97 -7.06
C GLY A 160 -12.30 -9.19 -6.77
N ARG A 161 -11.76 -10.29 -6.22
CA ARG A 161 -12.53 -11.46 -5.77
C ARG A 161 -12.36 -11.76 -4.28
#